data_AF-A0A6A6VSQ2-F1
#
_entry.id   AF-A0A6A6VSQ2-F1
#
_cell.length_a   1.000
_cell.length_b   1.000
_cell.length_c   1.000
_cell.angle_alpha   90.00
_cell.angle_beta   90.00
_cell.angle_gamma   90.00
#
_symmetry.space_group_name_H-M   'P 1'
#
loop_
_entity.id
_entity.type
_entity.pdbx_description
1 polymer ?
#
loop_
_entity_poly.entity_id
_entity_poly.type
_entity_poly.pdbx_seq_one_letter_code
_entity_poly.pdbx_strand_id
1 'polypeptide(L)'
;MQLLHALLLLCLFSLGLCAEDFYKILGLDKDASDKEIRRAYRTLSKKYHPDKNPNDETAKDKFTTVAEAYECLSDAELRKIYDRYGHEGLAQHKQGGGGQRGGHDPFDLFSRFFGGGGHFGHGERRGQNMEVKVSLPLRDFYNGRDTQFSIEKQAICSKCEGSGSADGKVETCGVCGGRGMRIQRHQLAPGMFQQVQAVCDACGGKGQQIKHKCSVCGGARVVRETETFELNLEPGMPDGVRLTYENEADESPDYVAGDLIVHVTEAEPKMDTSEEAFRTDGTFFRRRGHDLFWREVLSLREAWMGEWTRNITHLDGHTVFLSRERGRVVQPNHVEIVPGEGMPFWAQEIPEESERRFGNLHVEYVVVLPDQMEKGMEKDFHGVWDKWRKKQGVDLHKDSGRPAPKVHDEL
;
A
#
# COMPACT_ATOMS: atom_id res chain seq x y z
N MET A 1 -15.50 -60.02 19.51
CA MET A 1 -16.71 -59.27 19.12
C MET A 1 -17.03 -58.13 20.09
N GLN A 2 -17.08 -58.34 21.42
CA GLN A 2 -17.40 -57.28 22.39
C GLN A 2 -16.34 -56.16 22.52
N LEU A 3 -15.05 -56.49 22.43
CA LEU A 3 -13.95 -55.50 22.43
C LEU A 3 -13.96 -54.57 21.20
N LEU A 4 -14.39 -55.07 20.04
CA LEU A 4 -14.46 -54.28 18.82
C LEU A 4 -15.60 -53.25 18.88
N HIS A 5 -16.74 -53.63 19.48
CA HIS A 5 -17.88 -52.73 19.68
C HIS A 5 -17.58 -51.67 20.74
N ALA A 6 -16.82 -52.02 21.79
CA ALA A 6 -16.36 -51.05 22.79
C ALA A 6 -15.38 -50.02 22.20
N LEU A 7 -14.44 -50.44 21.34
CA LEU A 7 -13.53 -49.53 20.62
C LEU A 7 -14.27 -48.64 19.62
N LEU A 8 -15.28 -49.16 18.93
CA LEU A 8 -16.10 -48.38 17.99
C LEU A 8 -16.98 -47.35 18.72
N LEU A 9 -17.51 -47.71 19.89
CA LEU A 9 -18.22 -46.78 20.78
C LEU A 9 -17.28 -45.73 21.40
N LEU A 10 -16.05 -46.09 21.75
CA LEU A 10 -15.04 -45.14 22.25
C LEU A 10 -14.56 -44.16 21.15
N CYS A 11 -14.44 -44.64 19.90
CA CYS A 11 -14.15 -43.81 18.73
C CYS A 11 -15.32 -42.89 18.35
N LEU A 12 -16.56 -43.36 18.46
CA LEU A 12 -17.76 -42.53 18.27
C LEU A 12 -17.92 -41.49 19.39
N PHE A 13 -17.50 -41.81 20.63
CA PHE A 13 -17.51 -40.87 21.75
C PHE A 13 -16.40 -39.81 21.65
N SER A 14 -15.26 -40.12 21.01
CA SER A 14 -14.17 -39.17 20.78
C SER A 14 -14.37 -38.28 19.55
N LEU A 15 -15.19 -38.69 18.58
CA LEU A 15 -15.60 -37.84 17.45
C LEU A 15 -16.65 -36.76 17.83
N GLY A 16 -17.37 -36.92 18.94
CA GLY A 16 -18.35 -35.93 19.43
C GLY A 16 -17.74 -34.70 20.12
N LEU A 17 -16.43 -34.69 20.38
CA LEU A 17 -15.73 -33.65 21.13
C LEU A 17 -14.97 -32.62 20.27
N CYS A 18 -15.07 -32.70 18.94
CA CYS A 18 -14.26 -31.89 18.03
C CYS A 18 -15.06 -30.86 17.19
N ALA A 19 -16.24 -30.44 17.66
CA ALA A 19 -16.87 -29.23 17.11
C ALA A 19 -16.40 -28.01 17.91
N GLU A 20 -15.66 -27.11 17.26
CA GLU A 20 -15.16 -25.89 17.91
C GLU A 20 -16.32 -25.02 18.44
N ASP A 21 -16.14 -24.43 19.62
CA ASP A 21 -17.12 -23.56 20.26
C ASP A 21 -17.25 -22.25 19.46
N PHE A 22 -18.47 -21.84 19.09
CA PHE A 22 -18.72 -20.64 18.29
C PHE A 22 -18.24 -19.37 18.97
N TYR A 23 -18.27 -19.30 20.31
CA TYR A 23 -17.68 -18.17 21.03
C TYR A 23 -16.16 -18.15 20.87
N LYS A 24 -15.51 -19.32 20.92
CA LYS A 24 -14.06 -19.43 20.70
C LYS A 24 -13.65 -19.13 19.26
N ILE A 25 -14.46 -19.55 18.28
CA ILE A 25 -14.25 -19.22 16.86
C ILE A 25 -14.26 -17.69 16.66
N LEU A 26 -15.16 -16.98 17.34
CA LEU A 26 -15.21 -15.52 17.32
C LEU A 26 -14.21 -14.84 18.28
N GLY A 27 -13.48 -15.60 19.10
CA GLY A 27 -12.56 -15.05 20.10
C GLY A 27 -13.26 -14.30 21.24
N LEU A 28 -14.46 -14.74 21.63
CA LEU A 28 -15.33 -14.11 22.61
C LEU A 28 -15.61 -15.02 23.81
N ASP A 29 -16.00 -14.42 24.92
CA ASP A 29 -16.60 -15.12 26.06
C ASP A 29 -18.10 -15.39 25.84
N LYS A 30 -18.66 -16.38 26.55
CA LYS A 30 -20.09 -16.75 26.43
C LYS A 30 -21.04 -15.60 26.81
N ASP A 31 -20.60 -14.72 27.69
CA ASP A 31 -21.34 -13.54 28.14
C ASP A 31 -21.25 -12.35 27.17
N ALA A 32 -20.64 -12.54 25.98
CA ALA A 32 -20.47 -11.48 25.00
C ALA A 32 -21.82 -10.87 24.57
N SER A 33 -21.86 -9.54 24.55
CA SER A 33 -22.98 -8.77 24.05
C SER A 33 -23.15 -8.93 22.53
N ASP A 34 -24.36 -8.69 22.02
CA ASP A 34 -24.63 -8.73 20.57
C ASP A 34 -23.71 -7.78 19.78
N LYS A 35 -23.25 -6.69 20.40
CA LYS A 35 -22.29 -5.74 19.82
C LYS A 35 -20.90 -6.36 19.66
N GLU A 36 -20.43 -7.08 20.67
CA GLU A 36 -19.12 -7.75 20.63
C GLU A 36 -19.11 -8.87 19.59
N ILE A 37 -20.20 -9.64 19.50
CA ILE A 37 -20.40 -10.68 18.47
C ILE A 37 -20.33 -10.09 17.06
N ARG A 38 -21.03 -8.98 16.80
CA ARG A 38 -20.98 -8.28 15.51
C ARG A 38 -19.60 -7.71 15.19
N ARG A 39 -18.90 -7.16 16.17
CA ARG A 39 -17.55 -6.60 15.99
C ARG A 39 -16.53 -7.69 15.68
N ALA A 40 -16.60 -8.82 16.39
CA ALA A 40 -15.74 -9.97 16.17
C ALA A 40 -15.94 -10.54 14.76
N TYR A 41 -17.19 -10.75 14.35
CA TYR A 41 -17.52 -11.18 12.99
C TYR A 41 -16.96 -10.22 11.94
N ARG A 42 -17.20 -8.90 12.08
CA ARG A 42 -16.67 -7.89 11.16
C ARG A 42 -15.16 -7.98 10.98
N THR A 43 -14.43 -8.19 12.08
CA THR A 43 -12.98 -8.24 12.10
C THR A 43 -12.46 -9.53 11.45
N LEU A 44 -13.02 -10.67 11.82
CA LEU A 44 -12.59 -11.99 11.34
C LEU A 44 -12.99 -12.23 9.88
N SER A 45 -14.18 -11.81 9.46
CA SER A 45 -14.60 -11.94 8.06
C SER A 45 -13.78 -11.06 7.12
N LYS A 46 -13.36 -9.87 7.55
CA LYS A 46 -12.39 -9.05 6.79
C LYS A 46 -11.04 -9.74 6.69
N LYS A 47 -10.58 -10.40 7.77
CA LYS A 47 -9.28 -11.09 7.83
C LYS A 47 -9.22 -12.31 6.92
N TYR A 48 -10.28 -13.13 6.91
CA TYR A 48 -10.33 -14.40 6.18
C TYR A 48 -11.05 -14.31 4.83
N HIS A 49 -11.32 -13.11 4.32
CA HIS A 49 -12.00 -12.94 3.04
C HIS A 49 -11.20 -13.57 1.88
N PRO A 50 -11.82 -14.31 0.94
CA PRO A 50 -11.12 -14.93 -0.19
C PRO A 50 -10.38 -13.93 -1.07
N ASP A 51 -10.92 -12.71 -1.23
CA ASP A 51 -10.26 -11.67 -2.04
C ASP A 51 -8.91 -11.22 -1.44
N LYS A 52 -8.79 -11.23 -0.10
CA LYS A 52 -7.52 -10.91 0.59
C LYS A 52 -6.60 -12.12 0.71
N ASN A 53 -7.14 -13.33 0.57
CA ASN A 53 -6.42 -14.58 0.70
C ASN A 53 -6.69 -15.48 -0.52
N PRO A 54 -6.37 -15.02 -1.76
CA PRO A 54 -6.61 -15.80 -2.95
C PRO A 54 -5.78 -17.08 -2.90
N ASN A 55 -6.43 -18.23 -3.14
CA ASN A 55 -5.84 -19.58 -3.11
C ASN A 55 -5.45 -20.14 -1.72
N ASP A 56 -5.85 -19.52 -0.61
CA ASP A 56 -5.70 -20.10 0.73
C ASP A 56 -6.98 -20.85 1.15
N GLU A 57 -6.97 -22.19 1.00
CA GLU A 57 -8.09 -23.04 1.42
C GLU A 57 -8.36 -22.94 2.93
N THR A 58 -7.33 -22.68 3.74
CA THR A 58 -7.50 -22.57 5.20
C THR A 58 -8.20 -21.27 5.61
N ALA A 59 -7.97 -20.19 4.86
CA ALA A 59 -8.69 -18.93 5.05
C ALA A 59 -10.17 -19.09 4.66
N LYS A 60 -10.46 -19.83 3.58
CA LYS A 60 -11.82 -20.13 3.15
C LYS A 60 -12.60 -20.96 4.19
N ASP A 61 -11.96 -21.98 4.76
CA ASP A 61 -12.57 -22.79 5.82
C ASP A 61 -12.86 -21.95 7.07
N LYS A 62 -11.91 -21.09 7.48
CA LYS A 62 -12.09 -20.16 8.60
C LYS A 62 -13.17 -19.12 8.33
N PHE A 63 -13.30 -18.63 7.10
CA PHE A 63 -14.36 -17.71 6.72
C PHE A 63 -15.73 -18.37 6.87
N THR A 64 -15.84 -19.63 6.44
CA THR A 64 -17.08 -20.42 6.54
C THR A 64 -17.47 -20.65 8.00
N THR A 65 -16.53 -21.08 8.84
CA THR A 65 -16.81 -21.32 10.28
C THR A 65 -17.14 -20.03 11.04
N VAL A 66 -16.50 -18.91 10.70
CA VAL A 66 -16.81 -17.59 11.27
C VAL A 66 -18.22 -17.13 10.87
N ALA A 67 -18.64 -17.37 9.62
CA ALA A 67 -19.99 -17.08 9.16
C ALA A 67 -21.04 -17.91 9.91
N GLU A 68 -20.83 -19.22 10.03
CA GLU A 68 -21.72 -20.12 10.78
C GLU A 68 -21.84 -19.72 12.26
N ALA A 69 -20.71 -19.37 12.90
CA ALA A 69 -20.69 -18.90 14.28
C ALA A 69 -21.54 -17.62 14.44
N TYR A 70 -21.42 -16.69 13.50
CA TYR A 70 -22.18 -15.45 13.52
C TYR A 70 -23.67 -15.67 13.26
N GLU A 71 -24.06 -16.53 12.30
CA GLU A 71 -25.49 -16.85 12.08
C GLU A 71 -26.15 -17.38 13.34
N CYS A 72 -25.47 -18.28 14.04
CA CYS A 72 -25.99 -18.86 15.27
C CYS A 72 -26.05 -17.84 16.41
N LEU A 73 -24.97 -17.10 16.66
CA LEU A 73 -24.85 -16.22 17.82
C LEU A 73 -25.54 -14.86 17.63
N SER A 74 -25.84 -14.45 16.39
CA SER A 74 -26.53 -13.19 16.10
C SER A 74 -28.05 -13.27 16.22
N ASP A 75 -28.63 -14.48 16.14
CA ASP A 75 -30.06 -14.72 16.33
C ASP A 75 -30.35 -15.13 17.79
N ALA A 76 -31.24 -14.40 18.45
CA ALA A 76 -31.51 -14.60 19.88
C ALA A 76 -32.20 -15.94 20.20
N GLU A 77 -32.86 -16.59 19.24
CA GLU A 77 -33.44 -17.92 19.40
C GLU A 77 -32.39 -19.00 19.19
N LEU A 78 -31.63 -18.92 18.08
CA LEU A 78 -30.55 -19.88 17.79
C LEU A 78 -29.44 -19.85 18.84
N ARG A 79 -29.07 -18.66 19.32
CA ARG A 79 -28.10 -18.50 20.41
C ARG A 79 -28.56 -19.22 21.68
N LYS A 80 -29.84 -19.10 22.07
CA LYS A 80 -30.38 -19.79 23.24
C LYS A 80 -30.38 -21.31 23.08
N ILE A 81 -30.66 -21.81 21.87
CA ILE A 81 -30.60 -23.25 21.57
C ILE A 81 -29.17 -23.75 21.68
N TYR A 82 -28.22 -23.01 21.10
CA TYR A 82 -26.79 -23.31 21.17
C TYR A 82 -26.25 -23.26 22.60
N ASP A 83 -26.58 -22.22 23.36
CA ASP A 83 -26.12 -22.08 24.75
C ASP A 83 -26.64 -23.21 25.66
N ARG A 84 -27.80 -23.78 25.33
CA ARG A 84 -28.45 -24.84 26.13
C ARG A 84 -28.05 -26.26 25.71
N TYR A 85 -27.89 -26.49 24.41
CA TYR A 85 -27.77 -27.83 23.83
C TYR A 85 -26.56 -27.99 22.89
N GLY A 86 -25.73 -26.96 22.76
CA GLY A 86 -24.56 -26.96 21.89
C GLY A 86 -24.88 -27.17 20.41
N HIS A 87 -23.89 -27.67 19.66
CA HIS A 87 -24.01 -27.98 18.24
C HIS A 87 -25.11 -29.03 17.95
N GLU A 88 -25.31 -29.99 18.85
CA GLU A 88 -26.35 -31.03 18.72
C GLU A 88 -27.76 -30.45 18.72
N GLY A 89 -28.01 -29.43 19.57
CA GLY A 89 -29.29 -28.73 19.62
C GLY A 89 -29.62 -27.99 18.33
N LEU A 90 -28.62 -27.38 17.69
CA LEU A 90 -28.79 -26.73 16.40
C LEU A 90 -29.05 -27.74 15.28
N ALA A 91 -28.36 -28.88 15.29
CA ALA A 91 -28.57 -29.95 14.32
C ALA A 91 -29.98 -30.54 14.44
N GLN A 92 -30.47 -30.76 15.66
CA GLN A 92 -31.82 -31.25 15.92
C GLN A 92 -32.89 -30.22 15.55
N HIS A 93 -32.64 -28.93 15.81
CA HIS A 93 -33.52 -27.84 15.40
C HIS A 93 -33.62 -27.73 13.86
N LYS A 94 -32.51 -27.94 13.14
CA LYS A 94 -32.48 -28.01 11.66
C LYS A 94 -33.23 -29.24 11.10
N GLN A 95 -33.30 -30.36 11.82
CA GLN A 95 -34.00 -31.59 11.39
C GLN A 95 -35.49 -31.63 11.76
N GLY A 96 -35.93 -30.81 12.73
CA GLY A 96 -37.26 -30.89 13.36
C GLY A 96 -38.43 -30.16 12.69
N GLY A 97 -38.30 -29.68 11.46
CA GLY A 97 -39.46 -29.21 10.67
C GLY A 97 -40.04 -27.84 11.06
N GLY A 98 -39.21 -26.90 11.51
CA GLY A 98 -39.62 -25.52 11.77
C GLY A 98 -38.53 -24.52 11.41
N GLY A 99 -38.32 -24.26 10.12
CA GLY A 99 -37.37 -23.23 9.68
C GLY A 99 -36.83 -23.45 8.28
N GLN A 100 -37.61 -23.06 7.28
CA GLN A 100 -37.13 -22.88 5.91
C GLN A 100 -36.11 -21.73 5.87
N ARG A 101 -34.81 -22.03 5.95
CA ARG A 101 -33.75 -21.25 5.30
C ARG A 101 -32.76 -22.22 4.69
N GLY A 102 -32.88 -22.38 3.37
CA GLY A 102 -31.93 -23.13 2.56
C GLY A 102 -30.52 -22.59 2.73
N GLY A 103 -29.53 -23.40 2.39
CA GLY A 103 -28.11 -23.04 2.46
C GLY A 103 -27.89 -21.64 1.89
N HIS A 104 -27.72 -20.67 2.79
CA HIS A 104 -27.20 -19.37 2.43
C HIS A 104 -25.72 -19.58 2.20
N ASP A 105 -25.23 -19.10 1.07
CA ASP A 105 -23.81 -18.99 0.85
C ASP A 105 -23.23 -18.11 1.98
N PRO A 106 -22.20 -18.55 2.73
CA PRO A 106 -21.49 -17.69 3.69
C PRO A 106 -21.13 -16.31 3.12
N PHE A 107 -20.93 -16.20 1.79
CA PHE A 107 -20.71 -14.95 1.07
C PHE A 107 -21.95 -14.06 0.96
N ASP A 108 -23.15 -14.63 0.87
CA ASP A 108 -24.44 -13.90 0.85
C ASP A 108 -24.73 -13.29 2.23
N LEU A 109 -24.37 -13.98 3.31
CA LEU A 109 -24.47 -13.46 4.67
C LEU A 109 -23.54 -12.26 4.91
N PHE A 110 -22.28 -12.36 4.45
CA PHE A 110 -21.35 -11.24 4.50
C PHE A 110 -21.86 -10.07 3.66
N SER A 111 -22.30 -10.34 2.43
CA SER A 111 -22.89 -9.35 1.54
C SER A 111 -24.08 -8.67 2.21
N ARG A 112 -24.95 -9.38 2.92
CA ARG A 112 -26.04 -8.76 3.67
C ARG A 112 -25.59 -7.92 4.87
N PHE A 113 -24.47 -8.28 5.51
CA PHE A 113 -23.92 -7.58 6.67
C PHE A 113 -23.10 -6.33 6.28
N PHE A 114 -22.44 -6.34 5.12
CA PHE A 114 -21.61 -5.24 4.60
C PHE A 114 -22.25 -4.46 3.44
N GLY A 115 -23.26 -5.02 2.77
CA GLY A 115 -23.97 -4.52 1.58
C GLY A 115 -25.48 -4.77 1.71
N GLY A 116 -26.11 -3.99 2.59
CA GLY A 116 -27.48 -4.24 3.07
C GLY A 116 -28.55 -4.44 1.99
N GLY A 117 -29.18 -5.63 2.02
CA GLY A 117 -30.57 -5.86 1.62
C GLY A 117 -30.86 -6.00 0.13
N GLY A 118 -31.11 -7.23 -0.31
CA GLY A 118 -31.50 -7.54 -1.69
C GLY A 118 -32.74 -6.79 -2.20
N HIS A 119 -32.53 -5.97 -3.23
CA HIS A 119 -33.45 -5.79 -4.35
C HIS A 119 -32.67 -5.33 -5.58
N PHE A 120 -32.89 -6.00 -6.70
CA PHE A 120 -32.33 -5.73 -8.03
C PHE A 120 -32.30 -4.22 -8.37
N GLY A 121 -31.14 -3.71 -8.84
CA GLY A 121 -31.11 -2.64 -9.84
C GLY A 121 -30.65 -1.24 -9.45
N HIS A 122 -30.16 -0.99 -8.23
CA HIS A 122 -29.44 0.25 -7.92
C HIS A 122 -28.08 -0.12 -7.34
N GLY A 123 -27.01 0.07 -8.13
CA GLY A 123 -25.65 -0.13 -7.61
C GLY A 123 -25.48 0.61 -6.29
N GLU A 124 -24.92 -0.05 -5.27
CA GLU A 124 -24.60 0.62 -4.02
C GLU A 124 -23.94 1.95 -4.32
N ARG A 125 -24.47 3.02 -3.73
CA ARG A 125 -23.75 4.30 -3.76
C ARG A 125 -22.37 4.01 -3.17
N ARG A 126 -21.33 4.29 -3.96
CA ARG A 126 -19.93 4.15 -3.56
C ARG A 126 -19.34 5.55 -3.38
N GLY A 127 -18.51 5.68 -2.35
CA GLY A 127 -17.72 6.87 -2.07
C GLY A 127 -16.64 7.09 -3.12
N GLN A 128 -16.02 8.26 -3.06
CA GLN A 128 -14.88 8.59 -3.91
C GLN A 128 -13.64 7.84 -3.43
N ASN A 129 -12.76 7.51 -4.38
CA ASN A 129 -11.46 6.94 -4.06
C ASN A 129 -10.54 8.01 -3.46
N MET A 130 -9.62 7.58 -2.61
CA MET A 130 -8.58 8.42 -2.03
C MET A 130 -7.24 8.05 -2.64
N GLU A 131 -6.44 9.04 -3.06
CA GLU A 131 -5.10 8.80 -3.62
C GLU A 131 -4.03 9.37 -2.68
N VAL A 132 -3.03 8.55 -2.36
CA VAL A 132 -1.91 8.92 -1.49
C VAL A 132 -0.60 8.52 -2.15
N LYS A 133 0.43 9.35 -1.99
CA LYS A 133 1.79 9.06 -2.45
C LYS A 133 2.65 8.70 -1.25
N VAL A 134 3.30 7.54 -1.32
CA VAL A 134 4.29 7.11 -0.33
C VAL A 134 5.65 7.10 -1.03
N SER A 135 6.61 7.83 -0.49
CA SER A 135 7.95 7.93 -1.05
C SER A 135 8.94 7.12 -0.22
N LEU A 136 9.63 6.17 -0.85
CA LEU A 136 10.59 5.25 -0.20
C LEU A 136 11.96 5.36 -0.87
N PRO A 137 13.06 5.19 -0.12
CA PRO A 137 14.41 5.30 -0.69
C PRO A 137 14.68 4.20 -1.73
N LEU A 138 15.51 4.49 -2.73
CA LEU A 138 15.92 3.53 -3.77
C LEU A 138 16.48 2.22 -3.20
N ARG A 139 17.16 2.30 -2.05
CA ARG A 139 17.66 1.14 -1.32
C ARG A 139 16.56 0.14 -0.95
N ASP A 140 15.39 0.63 -0.55
CA ASP A 140 14.25 -0.22 -0.19
C ASP A 140 13.67 -0.88 -1.45
N PHE A 141 13.64 -0.19 -2.59
CA PHE A 141 13.25 -0.78 -3.88
C PHE A 141 14.22 -1.87 -4.36
N TYR A 142 15.49 -1.78 -3.98
CA TYR A 142 16.49 -2.79 -4.32
C TYR A 142 16.38 -4.02 -3.43
N ASN A 143 16.31 -3.83 -2.11
CA ASN A 143 16.35 -4.92 -1.13
C ASN A 143 14.97 -5.54 -0.85
N GLY A 144 13.89 -4.81 -1.15
CA GLY A 144 12.57 -5.06 -0.62
C GLY A 144 12.45 -4.64 0.85
N ARG A 145 11.24 -4.27 1.27
CA ARG A 145 10.97 -3.86 2.65
C ARG A 145 9.49 -4.00 2.99
N ASP A 146 9.21 -4.58 4.15
CA ASP A 146 7.91 -4.44 4.80
C ASP A 146 7.93 -3.15 5.64
N THR A 147 7.06 -2.23 5.29
CA THR A 147 6.90 -0.97 6.02
C THR A 147 5.43 -0.69 6.28
N GLN A 148 5.15 0.31 7.08
CA GLN A 148 3.81 0.76 7.37
C GLN A 148 3.72 2.26 7.15
N PHE A 149 2.58 2.72 6.65
CA PHE A 149 2.29 4.14 6.50
C PHE A 149 0.96 4.44 7.17
N SER A 150 0.78 5.69 7.61
CA SER A 150 -0.45 6.11 8.25
C SER A 150 -1.11 7.22 7.46
N ILE A 151 -2.43 7.17 7.37
CA ILE A 151 -3.25 8.17 6.71
C ILE A 151 -4.33 8.64 7.67
N GLU A 152 -4.67 9.93 7.59
CA GLU A 152 -5.84 10.45 8.28
C GLU A 152 -7.05 10.34 7.34
N LYS A 153 -8.06 9.55 7.75
CA LYS A 153 -9.28 9.36 6.97
C LYS A 153 -10.52 9.56 7.83
N GLN A 154 -11.65 9.73 7.18
CA GLN A 154 -12.94 9.72 7.84
C GLN A 154 -13.36 8.28 8.12
N ALA A 155 -13.53 7.92 9.38
CA ALA A 155 -14.03 6.62 9.83
C ALA A 155 -15.44 6.76 10.43
N ILE A 156 -16.24 5.70 10.34
CA ILE A 156 -17.53 5.62 11.03
C ILE A 156 -17.28 5.67 12.54
N CYS A 157 -17.98 6.57 13.23
CA CYS A 157 -17.82 6.73 14.67
C CYS A 157 -18.11 5.41 15.39
N SER A 158 -17.08 4.81 15.97
CA SER A 158 -17.12 3.53 16.67
C SER A 158 -18.11 3.53 17.84
N LYS A 159 -18.28 4.67 18.53
CA LYS A 159 -19.18 4.79 19.69
C LYS A 159 -20.66 4.73 19.33
N CYS A 160 -21.06 5.33 18.21
CA CYS A 160 -22.46 5.37 17.79
C CYS A 160 -22.76 4.49 16.56
N GLU A 161 -21.74 3.80 16.03
CA GLU A 161 -21.83 2.93 14.86
C GLU A 161 -22.51 3.62 13.66
N GLY A 162 -22.18 4.89 13.43
CA GLY A 162 -22.77 5.67 12.32
C GLY A 162 -24.18 6.19 12.56
N SER A 163 -24.82 5.94 13.71
CA SER A 163 -26.16 6.51 14.00
C SER A 163 -26.12 8.01 14.34
N GLY A 164 -25.01 8.49 14.91
CA GLY A 164 -24.86 9.86 15.42
C GLY A 164 -25.56 10.10 16.76
N SER A 165 -26.29 9.12 17.27
CA SER A 165 -27.01 9.16 18.54
C SER A 165 -26.19 8.47 19.63
N ALA A 166 -26.23 8.99 20.86
CA ALA A 166 -25.60 8.34 22.01
C ALA A 166 -26.27 6.99 22.33
N ASP A 167 -27.59 6.90 22.11
CA ASP A 167 -28.41 5.73 22.44
C ASP A 167 -28.75 4.87 21.21
N GLY A 168 -28.18 5.21 20.04
CA GLY A 168 -28.49 4.56 18.75
C GLY A 168 -29.90 4.86 18.20
N LYS A 169 -30.74 5.57 18.96
CA LYS A 169 -32.11 5.93 18.55
C LYS A 169 -32.13 7.20 17.71
N VAL A 170 -32.78 7.12 16.55
CA VAL A 170 -33.03 8.23 15.62
C VAL A 170 -34.52 8.33 15.37
N GLU A 171 -35.08 9.54 15.47
CA GLU A 171 -36.50 9.79 15.25
C GLU A 171 -36.72 10.43 13.88
N THR A 172 -37.85 10.14 13.24
CA THR A 172 -38.22 10.81 11.99
C THR A 172 -38.39 12.30 12.23
N CYS A 173 -37.80 13.14 11.39
CA CYS A 173 -37.93 14.59 11.52
C CYS A 173 -39.40 14.99 11.34
N GLY A 174 -40.02 15.48 12.42
CA GLY A 174 -41.44 15.86 12.42
C GLY A 174 -41.78 17.01 11.46
N VAL A 175 -40.77 17.77 11.02
CA VAL A 175 -41.02 18.96 10.20
C VAL A 175 -40.94 18.71 8.69
N CYS A 176 -40.13 17.75 8.23
CA CYS A 176 -40.17 17.29 6.83
C CYS A 176 -40.84 15.91 6.67
N GLY A 177 -41.28 15.29 7.77
CA GLY A 177 -41.89 13.96 7.76
C GLY A 177 -40.97 12.89 7.18
N GLY A 178 -39.66 12.99 7.44
CA GLY A 178 -38.67 12.05 6.90
C GLY A 178 -38.12 12.40 5.52
N ARG A 179 -38.70 13.37 4.81
CA ARG A 179 -38.35 13.65 3.40
C ARG A 179 -37.02 14.38 3.19
N GLY A 180 -36.41 14.90 4.25
CA GLY A 180 -35.16 15.68 4.16
C GLY A 180 -35.29 17.05 3.48
N MET A 181 -36.39 17.33 2.77
CA MET A 181 -36.61 18.56 2.01
C MET A 181 -37.96 19.19 2.36
N ARG A 182 -38.07 20.51 2.22
CA ARG A 182 -39.30 21.28 2.40
C ARG A 182 -39.56 22.17 1.20
N ILE A 183 -40.84 22.42 0.92
CA ILE A 183 -41.25 23.35 -0.14
C ILE A 183 -41.36 24.74 0.50
N GLN A 184 -40.52 25.67 0.07
CA GLN A 184 -40.55 27.07 0.48
C GLN A 184 -41.13 27.91 -0.65
N ARG A 185 -42.15 28.74 -0.37
CA ARG A 185 -42.67 29.70 -1.35
C ARG A 185 -41.76 30.93 -1.35
N HIS A 186 -41.00 31.12 -2.42
CA HIS A 186 -40.21 32.32 -2.64
C HIS A 186 -40.97 33.27 -3.56
N GLN A 187 -41.09 34.54 -3.16
CA GLN A 187 -41.79 35.56 -3.94
C GLN A 187 -40.78 36.30 -4.83
N LEU A 188 -40.83 36.05 -6.13
CA LEU A 188 -39.93 36.68 -7.12
C LEU A 188 -40.44 38.06 -7.57
N ALA A 189 -41.76 38.27 -7.51
CA ALA A 189 -42.39 39.54 -7.84
C ALA A 189 -43.73 39.70 -7.10
N PRO A 190 -44.31 40.91 -7.00
CA PRO A 190 -45.67 41.11 -6.53
C PRO A 190 -46.65 40.19 -7.28
N GLY A 191 -47.28 39.25 -6.59
CA GLY A 191 -48.21 38.28 -7.17
C GLY A 191 -47.60 37.00 -7.80
N MET A 192 -46.27 36.88 -7.89
CA MET A 192 -45.60 35.69 -8.47
C MET A 192 -44.80 34.94 -7.39
N PHE A 193 -45.35 33.80 -6.96
CA PHE A 193 -44.72 32.90 -5.98
C PHE A 193 -44.25 31.63 -6.66
N GLN A 194 -42.96 31.30 -6.55
CA GLN A 194 -42.42 30.01 -6.97
C GLN A 194 -42.26 29.11 -5.75
N GLN A 195 -42.69 27.86 -5.89
CA GLN A 195 -42.39 26.81 -4.90
C GLN A 195 -40.99 26.28 -5.18
N VAL A 196 -40.06 26.52 -4.27
CA VAL A 196 -38.67 26.06 -4.36
C VAL A 196 -38.47 24.96 -3.32
N GLN A 197 -37.85 23.86 -3.73
CA GLN A 197 -37.51 22.78 -2.82
C GLN A 197 -36.21 23.12 -2.09
N ALA A 198 -36.28 23.35 -0.78
CA ALA A 198 -35.15 23.66 0.08
C ALA A 198 -34.82 22.47 0.98
N VAL A 199 -33.56 22.31 1.36
CA VAL A 199 -33.14 21.31 2.35
C VAL A 199 -33.79 21.63 3.69
N CYS A 200 -34.32 20.63 4.39
CA CYS A 200 -34.96 20.84 5.69
C CYS A 200 -33.95 21.30 6.74
N ASP A 201 -34.06 22.55 7.21
CA ASP A 201 -33.15 23.13 8.21
C ASP A 201 -33.11 22.33 9.53
N ALA A 202 -34.23 21.71 9.91
CA ALA A 202 -34.34 21.00 11.19
C ALA A 202 -33.68 19.61 11.20
N CYS A 203 -33.36 19.04 10.04
CA CYS A 203 -32.60 17.78 9.96
C CYS A 203 -31.39 17.85 9.02
N GLY A 204 -31.11 19.02 8.44
CA GLY A 204 -30.01 19.22 7.50
C GLY A 204 -30.07 18.28 6.29
N GLY A 205 -31.27 17.93 5.82
CA GLY A 205 -31.43 17.00 4.70
C GLY A 205 -31.57 15.53 5.08
N LYS A 206 -31.26 15.14 6.31
CA LYS A 206 -31.15 13.73 6.72
C LYS A 206 -32.49 13.01 6.91
N GLY A 207 -33.59 13.75 6.99
CA GLY A 207 -34.92 13.17 7.29
C GLY A 207 -35.09 12.67 8.73
N GLN A 208 -34.03 12.55 9.51
CA GLN A 208 -34.03 12.08 10.89
C GLN A 208 -33.50 13.15 11.86
N GLN A 209 -33.93 13.08 13.11
CA GLN A 209 -33.50 13.92 14.22
C GLN A 209 -32.96 13.07 15.36
N ILE A 210 -31.92 13.59 16.00
CA ILE A 210 -31.21 12.94 17.09
C ILE A 210 -31.48 13.73 18.37
N LYS A 211 -32.17 13.12 19.33
CA LYS A 211 -32.42 13.74 20.66
C LYS A 211 -31.15 13.79 21.50
N HIS A 212 -30.45 12.67 21.61
CA HIS A 212 -29.21 12.56 22.38
C HIS A 212 -28.03 12.41 21.42
N LYS A 213 -27.35 13.52 21.13
CA LYS A 213 -26.19 13.51 20.24
C LYS A 213 -25.06 12.66 20.82
N CYS A 214 -24.39 11.89 19.97
CA CYS A 214 -23.19 11.17 20.37
C CYS A 214 -22.13 12.15 20.89
N SER A 215 -21.50 11.84 22.03
CA SER A 215 -20.46 12.67 22.65
C SER A 215 -19.15 12.72 21.87
N VAL A 216 -18.87 11.72 21.02
CA VAL A 216 -17.61 11.63 20.26
C VAL A 216 -17.73 12.35 18.92
N CYS A 217 -18.75 12.03 18.11
CA CYS A 217 -18.92 12.65 16.79
C CYS A 217 -19.86 13.87 16.78
N GLY A 218 -20.47 14.23 17.91
CA GLY A 218 -21.40 15.37 18.00
C GLY A 218 -22.67 15.25 17.13
N GLY A 219 -23.01 14.04 16.67
CA GLY A 219 -24.09 13.81 15.70
C GLY A 219 -23.65 13.84 14.23
N ALA A 220 -22.34 13.98 13.95
CA ALA A 220 -21.79 13.90 12.59
C ALA A 220 -21.82 12.49 12.02
N ARG A 221 -21.88 11.45 12.88
CA ARG A 221 -21.85 10.00 12.57
C ARG A 221 -20.48 9.44 12.19
N VAL A 222 -19.54 10.29 11.85
CA VAL A 222 -18.17 9.98 11.44
C VAL A 222 -17.17 10.81 12.25
N VAL A 223 -15.91 10.36 12.28
CA VAL A 223 -14.78 11.02 12.94
C VAL A 223 -13.53 10.92 12.07
N ARG A 224 -12.60 11.87 12.22
CA ARG A 224 -11.27 11.81 11.59
C ARG A 224 -10.35 10.99 12.49
N GLU A 225 -9.82 9.89 11.96
CA GLU A 225 -8.91 9.00 12.67
C GLU A 225 -7.71 8.67 11.78
N THR A 226 -6.55 8.50 12.41
CA THR A 226 -5.34 8.03 11.74
C THR A 226 -5.34 6.51 11.74
N GLU A 227 -5.31 5.91 10.55
CA GLU A 227 -5.22 4.46 10.37
C GLU A 227 -3.89 4.10 9.70
N THR A 228 -3.31 3.00 10.16
CA THR A 228 -2.02 2.49 9.68
C THR A 228 -2.25 1.31 8.74
N PHE A 229 -1.60 1.33 7.58
CA PHE A 229 -1.67 0.29 6.57
C PHE A 229 -0.29 -0.32 6.37
N GLU A 230 -0.26 -1.62 6.14
CA GLU A 230 0.94 -2.37 5.78
C GLU A 230 1.24 -2.18 4.29
N LEU A 231 2.49 -1.92 3.98
CA LEU A 231 3.03 -1.72 2.65
C LEU A 231 4.20 -2.69 2.46
N ASN A 232 3.98 -3.71 1.63
CA ASN A 232 5.02 -4.62 1.20
C ASN A 232 5.66 -4.08 -0.09
N LEU A 233 6.94 -3.75 -0.02
CA LEU A 233 7.75 -3.38 -1.17
C LEU A 233 8.59 -4.57 -1.61
N GLU A 234 8.31 -5.09 -2.80
CA GLU A 234 9.06 -6.20 -3.37
C GLU A 234 10.38 -5.73 -4.02
N PRO A 235 11.45 -6.53 -3.95
CA PRO A 235 12.70 -6.23 -4.65
C PRO A 235 12.47 -6.03 -6.16
N GLY A 236 13.02 -4.95 -6.71
CA GLY A 236 12.95 -4.64 -8.13
C GLY A 236 11.66 -3.94 -8.56
N MET A 237 10.69 -3.75 -7.67
CA MET A 237 9.40 -3.11 -7.97
C MET A 237 9.61 -1.78 -8.74
N PRO A 238 8.85 -1.50 -9.81
CA PRO A 238 9.02 -0.26 -10.56
C PRO A 238 8.60 0.98 -9.76
N ASP A 239 9.12 2.14 -10.18
CA ASP A 239 8.66 3.42 -9.63
C ASP A 239 7.22 3.73 -10.08
N GLY A 240 6.42 4.28 -9.18
CA GLY A 240 5.04 4.68 -9.44
C GLY A 240 4.01 3.55 -9.39
N VAL A 241 4.36 2.38 -8.85
CA VAL A 241 3.41 1.25 -8.70
C VAL A 241 2.19 1.67 -7.90
N ARG A 242 1.03 1.23 -8.38
CA ARG A 242 -0.27 1.48 -7.78
C ARG A 242 -0.69 0.27 -6.94
N LEU A 243 -0.79 0.46 -5.63
CA LEU A 243 -1.39 -0.49 -4.71
C LEU A 243 -2.81 -0.01 -4.36
N THR A 244 -3.78 -0.92 -4.33
CA THR A 244 -5.17 -0.59 -4.07
C THR A 244 -5.66 -1.33 -2.83
N TYR A 245 -6.14 -0.58 -1.84
CA TYR A 245 -6.76 -1.09 -0.63
C TYR A 245 -8.27 -0.86 -0.74
N GLU A 246 -9.01 -1.95 -0.94
CA GLU A 246 -10.41 -1.88 -1.29
C GLU A 246 -11.30 -1.39 -0.14
N ASN A 247 -12.20 -0.45 -0.44
CA ASN A 247 -13.12 0.14 0.54
C ASN A 247 -12.43 0.78 1.77
N GLU A 248 -11.17 1.20 1.62
CA GLU A 248 -10.39 1.81 2.71
C GLU A 248 -10.26 3.33 2.59
N ALA A 249 -10.95 3.98 1.64
CA ALA A 249 -11.07 5.44 1.57
C ALA A 249 -12.00 6.02 2.68
N ASP A 250 -12.42 7.27 2.52
CA ASP A 250 -13.32 7.92 3.47
C ASP A 250 -14.67 7.17 3.62
N GLU A 251 -14.98 6.78 4.85
CA GLU A 251 -16.19 6.05 5.18
C GLU A 251 -17.41 6.96 5.37
N SER A 252 -18.59 6.42 5.08
CA SER A 252 -19.86 7.07 5.33
C SER A 252 -20.91 6.05 5.77
N PRO A 253 -21.83 6.39 6.68
CA PRO A 253 -22.97 5.53 6.99
C PRO A 253 -23.95 5.36 5.83
N ASP A 254 -23.93 6.27 4.84
CA ASP A 254 -24.94 6.35 3.79
C ASP A 254 -24.52 5.64 2.49
N TYR A 255 -23.24 5.25 2.36
CA TYR A 255 -22.66 4.64 1.16
C TYR A 255 -21.39 3.85 1.47
N VAL A 256 -21.06 2.86 0.62
CA VAL A 256 -19.84 2.05 0.74
C VAL A 256 -18.62 2.93 0.45
N ALA A 257 -17.53 2.79 1.19
CA ALA A 257 -16.31 3.56 0.95
C ALA A 257 -15.72 3.29 -0.44
N GLY A 258 -15.00 4.28 -0.98
CA GLY A 258 -14.17 4.08 -2.16
C GLY A 258 -12.87 3.35 -1.83
N ASP A 259 -12.00 3.18 -2.82
CA ASP A 259 -10.70 2.54 -2.66
C ASP A 259 -9.62 3.55 -2.24
N LEU A 260 -8.71 3.12 -1.37
CA LEU A 260 -7.47 3.84 -1.13
C LEU A 260 -6.42 3.37 -2.14
N ILE A 261 -5.98 4.29 -2.98
CA ILE A 261 -5.00 4.07 -4.03
C ILE A 261 -3.67 4.68 -3.57
N VAL A 262 -2.69 3.82 -3.35
CA VAL A 262 -1.36 4.20 -2.91
C VAL A 262 -0.40 4.14 -4.10
N HIS A 263 0.20 5.27 -4.41
CA HIS A 263 1.28 5.38 -5.38
C HIS A 263 2.61 5.31 -4.64
N VAL A 264 3.31 4.19 -4.82
CA VAL A 264 4.65 4.01 -4.26
C VAL A 264 5.65 4.66 -5.20
N THR A 265 6.43 5.61 -4.69
CA THR A 265 7.36 6.42 -5.48
C THR A 265 8.77 6.37 -4.90
N GLU A 266 9.78 6.48 -5.75
CA GLU A 266 11.15 6.66 -5.31
C GLU A 266 11.31 8.03 -4.64
N ALA A 267 11.82 8.04 -3.41
CA ALA A 267 12.12 9.25 -2.67
C ALA A 267 13.32 9.97 -3.29
N GLU A 268 13.30 11.30 -3.26
CA GLU A 268 14.47 12.08 -3.66
C GLU A 268 15.68 11.70 -2.81
N PRO A 269 16.88 11.58 -3.42
CA PRO A 269 18.08 11.23 -2.69
C PRO A 269 18.37 12.26 -1.60
N LYS A 270 18.45 11.81 -0.35
CA LYS A 270 18.81 12.65 0.79
C LYS A 270 20.14 12.18 1.35
N MET A 271 21.05 13.12 1.57
CA MET A 271 22.22 12.91 2.41
C MET A 271 21.73 12.85 3.85
N ASP A 272 21.12 11.73 4.27
CA ASP A 272 20.69 11.62 5.66
C ASP A 272 21.93 11.57 6.56
N THR A 273 21.94 12.43 7.58
CA THR A 273 22.98 12.52 8.60
C THR A 273 22.80 11.51 9.73
N SER A 274 21.68 10.77 9.76
CA SER A 274 21.27 9.96 10.92
C SER A 274 21.54 8.45 10.81
N GLU A 275 21.73 7.89 9.62
CA GLU A 275 22.19 6.50 9.43
C GLU A 275 23.63 6.46 8.88
N GLU A 276 24.61 6.74 9.75
CA GLU A 276 26.04 6.70 9.41
C GLU A 276 26.52 5.33 8.88
N ALA A 277 25.78 4.26 9.16
CA ALA A 277 26.18 2.89 8.87
C ALA A 277 26.14 2.55 7.37
N PHE A 278 25.27 3.17 6.57
CA PHE A 278 25.08 2.82 5.17
C PHE A 278 24.77 4.07 4.34
N ARG A 279 25.77 4.92 4.09
CA ARG A 279 25.72 6.08 3.15
C ARG A 279 25.46 5.67 1.68
N THR A 280 24.48 4.79 1.45
CA THR A 280 24.14 4.19 0.17
C THR A 280 22.72 4.56 -0.28
N ASP A 281 22.01 5.39 0.49
CA ASP A 281 20.64 5.84 0.20
C ASP A 281 20.56 6.72 -1.05
N GLY A 282 20.60 6.12 -2.25
CA GLY A 282 20.30 6.74 -3.55
C GLY A 282 21.10 8.02 -3.90
N THR A 283 21.96 8.51 -3.01
CA THR A 283 22.59 9.83 -3.09
C THR A 283 23.50 9.89 -4.31
N PHE A 284 24.11 8.75 -4.60
CA PHE A 284 25.05 8.58 -5.69
C PHE A 284 24.53 7.64 -6.79
N PHE A 285 23.50 6.84 -6.50
CA PHE A 285 22.86 5.95 -7.45
C PHE A 285 21.63 6.60 -8.08
N ARG A 286 21.48 6.46 -9.39
CA ARG A 286 20.27 6.84 -10.10
C ARG A 286 19.73 5.63 -10.82
N ARG A 287 18.44 5.34 -10.63
CA ARG A 287 17.77 4.24 -11.32
C ARG A 287 17.24 4.69 -12.68
N ARG A 288 17.39 3.84 -13.69
CA ARG A 288 16.64 3.94 -14.95
C ARG A 288 16.24 2.53 -15.41
N GLY A 289 14.98 2.18 -15.20
CA GLY A 289 14.51 0.82 -15.42
C GLY A 289 15.20 -0.17 -14.48
N HIS A 290 15.89 -1.16 -15.04
CA HIS A 290 16.69 -2.12 -14.29
C HIS A 290 18.15 -1.72 -14.11
N ASP A 291 18.60 -0.65 -14.77
CA ASP A 291 19.99 -0.22 -14.71
C ASP A 291 20.19 0.85 -13.63
N LEU A 292 21.36 0.80 -12.99
CA LEU A 292 21.83 1.79 -12.03
C LEU A 292 22.91 2.65 -12.66
N PHE A 293 22.95 3.92 -12.28
CA PHE A 293 23.93 4.89 -12.77
C PHE A 293 24.67 5.51 -11.59
N TRP A 294 25.99 5.48 -11.64
CA TRP A 294 26.89 6.08 -10.67
C TRP A 294 27.82 7.07 -11.36
N ARG A 295 28.11 8.20 -10.71
CA ARG A 295 29.11 9.17 -11.20
C ARG A 295 30.33 9.12 -10.32
N GLU A 296 31.43 8.63 -10.87
CA GLU A 296 32.72 8.55 -10.19
C GLU A 296 33.60 9.72 -10.60
N VAL A 297 34.12 10.46 -9.60
CA VAL A 297 34.95 11.62 -9.85
C VAL A 297 36.42 11.22 -9.86
N LEU A 298 37.11 11.54 -10.95
CA LEU A 298 38.54 11.32 -11.11
C LEU A 298 39.29 12.64 -11.20
N SER A 299 40.44 12.72 -10.56
CA SER A 299 41.40 13.79 -10.83
C SER A 299 42.05 13.59 -12.21
N LEU A 300 42.62 14.67 -12.78
CA LEU A 300 43.42 14.57 -14.00
C LEU A 300 44.53 13.51 -13.90
N ARG A 301 45.18 13.38 -12.74
CA ARG A 301 46.21 12.35 -12.50
C ARG A 301 45.62 10.95 -12.67
N GLU A 302 44.52 10.66 -12.00
CA GLU A 302 43.91 9.32 -11.99
C GLU A 302 43.33 8.97 -13.36
N ALA A 303 42.68 9.93 -14.02
CA ALA A 303 42.13 9.74 -15.35
C ALA A 303 43.24 9.49 -16.38
N TRP A 304 44.37 10.19 -16.31
CA TRP A 304 45.42 10.06 -17.32
C TRP A 304 46.42 8.94 -17.00
N MET A 305 46.86 8.81 -15.75
CA MET A 305 47.91 7.86 -15.38
C MET A 305 47.37 6.50 -14.92
N GLY A 306 46.07 6.38 -14.63
CA GLY A 306 45.52 5.20 -13.97
C GLY A 306 46.10 5.04 -12.56
N GLU A 307 46.36 3.80 -12.16
CA GLU A 307 46.89 3.44 -10.83
C GLU A 307 46.00 3.93 -9.69
N TRP A 308 44.73 3.53 -9.74
CA TRP A 308 43.77 3.83 -8.70
C TRP A 308 42.81 2.66 -8.51
N THR A 309 42.24 2.60 -7.31
CA THR A 309 41.17 1.67 -6.94
C THR A 309 40.07 2.44 -6.21
N ARG A 310 38.83 1.95 -6.34
CA ARG A 310 37.65 2.46 -5.64
C ARG A 310 36.80 1.29 -5.17
N ASN A 311 36.21 1.48 -4.00
CA ASN A 311 35.28 0.55 -3.39
C ASN A 311 33.94 1.29 -3.30
N ILE A 312 32.99 0.91 -4.14
CA ILE A 312 31.63 1.44 -4.11
C ILE A 312 30.80 0.51 -3.24
N THR A 313 30.23 1.02 -2.14
CA THR A 313 29.25 0.27 -1.36
C THR A 313 27.91 0.33 -2.11
N HIS A 314 27.38 -0.84 -2.48
CA HIS A 314 26.12 -1.01 -3.19
C HIS A 314 24.91 -0.88 -2.23
N LEU A 315 23.69 -0.90 -2.77
CA LEU A 315 22.42 -0.69 -2.07
C LEU A 315 22.09 -1.79 -1.04
N ASP A 316 22.55 -3.02 -1.25
CA ASP A 316 22.51 -4.14 -0.30
C ASP A 316 23.73 -4.20 0.64
N GLY A 317 24.74 -3.35 0.42
CA GLY A 317 25.92 -3.22 1.25
C GLY A 317 27.14 -4.01 0.79
N HIS A 318 27.08 -4.83 -0.28
CA HIS A 318 28.31 -5.40 -0.83
C HIS A 318 29.16 -4.33 -1.51
N THR A 319 30.42 -4.66 -1.80
CA THR A 319 31.37 -3.72 -2.39
C THR A 319 31.63 -4.08 -3.85
N VAL A 320 31.41 -3.11 -4.74
CA VAL A 320 31.83 -3.17 -6.14
C VAL A 320 33.22 -2.53 -6.25
N PHE A 321 34.18 -3.32 -6.75
CA PHE A 321 35.57 -2.87 -6.91
C PHE A 321 35.79 -2.31 -8.31
N LEU A 322 36.19 -1.04 -8.38
CA LEU A 322 36.66 -0.42 -9.61
C LEU A 322 38.16 -0.21 -9.55
N SER A 323 38.85 -0.43 -10.66
CA SER A 323 40.28 -0.17 -10.75
C SER A 323 40.74 0.17 -12.16
N ARG A 324 41.85 0.90 -12.22
CA ARG A 324 42.60 1.11 -13.45
C ARG A 324 44.08 0.88 -13.23
N GLU A 325 44.65 0.03 -14.06
CA GLU A 325 46.10 -0.21 -14.11
C GLU A 325 46.84 1.06 -14.55
N ARG A 326 48.11 1.16 -14.13
CA ARG A 326 48.99 2.26 -14.53
C ARG A 326 49.10 2.31 -16.06
N GLY A 327 48.94 3.51 -16.62
CA GLY A 327 49.04 3.77 -18.07
C GLY A 327 47.74 3.56 -18.86
N ARG A 328 46.65 3.11 -18.22
CA ARG A 328 45.32 3.07 -18.84
C ARG A 328 44.60 4.40 -18.63
N VAL A 329 44.34 5.10 -19.72
CA VAL A 329 43.65 6.39 -19.73
C VAL A 329 42.14 6.21 -19.66
N VAL A 330 41.46 7.04 -18.86
CA VAL A 330 40.00 7.18 -18.82
C VAL A 330 39.63 8.53 -19.44
N GLN A 331 38.78 8.50 -20.46
CA GLN A 331 38.28 9.72 -21.09
C GLN A 331 37.17 10.35 -20.24
N PRO A 332 37.02 11.69 -20.25
CA PRO A 332 35.87 12.34 -19.63
C PRO A 332 34.53 11.80 -20.16
N ASN A 333 33.58 11.58 -19.26
CA ASN A 333 32.25 11.01 -19.53
C ASN A 333 32.30 9.59 -20.12
N HIS A 334 33.44 8.91 -20.02
CA HIS A 334 33.51 7.50 -20.34
C HIS A 334 32.61 6.73 -19.37
N VAL A 335 31.81 5.81 -19.92
CA VAL A 335 30.92 4.94 -19.15
C VAL A 335 31.50 3.53 -19.15
N GLU A 336 31.81 3.03 -17.96
CA GLU A 336 32.12 1.61 -17.74
C GLU A 336 30.88 0.89 -17.26
N ILE A 337 30.62 -0.29 -17.83
CA ILE A 337 29.47 -1.12 -17.49
C ILE A 337 29.97 -2.26 -16.61
N VAL A 338 29.44 -2.35 -15.38
CA VAL A 338 29.63 -3.49 -14.50
C VAL A 338 28.39 -4.38 -14.59
N PRO A 339 28.50 -5.54 -15.25
CA PRO A 339 27.34 -6.39 -15.51
C PRO A 339 26.81 -7.03 -14.23
N GLY A 340 25.48 -7.10 -14.09
CA GLY A 340 24.83 -7.74 -12.94
C GLY A 340 24.77 -6.89 -11.67
N GLU A 341 25.27 -5.65 -11.71
CA GLU A 341 25.28 -4.72 -10.57
C GLU A 341 24.18 -3.65 -10.67
N GLY A 342 23.17 -3.84 -11.52
CA GLY A 342 21.98 -2.97 -11.60
C GLY A 342 20.89 -3.37 -10.61
N MET A 343 19.67 -2.83 -10.78
CA MET A 343 18.51 -3.22 -9.99
C MET A 343 18.13 -4.69 -10.25
N PRO A 344 17.62 -5.41 -9.24
CA PRO A 344 16.97 -6.69 -9.48
C PRO A 344 15.74 -6.50 -10.37
N PHE A 345 15.48 -7.49 -11.20
CA PHE A 345 14.22 -7.58 -11.92
C PHE A 345 13.09 -7.91 -10.94
N TRP A 346 11.93 -7.29 -11.14
CA TRP A 346 10.80 -7.52 -10.27
C TRP A 346 10.25 -8.94 -10.47
N ALA A 347 9.95 -9.65 -9.38
CA ALA A 347 9.56 -11.06 -9.44
C ALA A 347 8.38 -11.32 -10.40
N GLN A 348 7.43 -10.38 -10.50
CA GLN A 348 6.26 -10.49 -11.37
C GLN A 348 6.59 -10.39 -12.88
N GLU A 349 7.76 -9.89 -13.23
CA GLU A 349 8.23 -9.77 -14.62
C GLU A 349 9.02 -10.98 -15.10
N ILE A 350 9.40 -11.87 -14.18
CA ILE A 350 10.26 -13.01 -14.45
C ILE A 350 9.42 -14.31 -14.40
N PRO A 351 9.65 -15.28 -15.30
CA PRO A 351 9.05 -16.61 -15.17
C PRO A 351 9.48 -17.27 -13.85
N GLU A 352 8.54 -17.92 -13.14
CA GLU A 352 8.73 -18.49 -11.79
C GLU A 352 9.97 -19.40 -11.63
N GLU A 353 10.42 -20.05 -12.70
CA GLU A 353 11.57 -20.97 -12.69
C GLU A 353 12.93 -20.31 -12.99
N SER A 354 12.98 -18.99 -13.18
CA SER A 354 14.22 -18.31 -13.56
C SER A 354 15.01 -17.81 -12.34
N GLU A 355 16.33 -17.86 -12.42
CA GLU A 355 17.22 -17.26 -11.41
C GLU A 355 17.01 -15.75 -11.29
N ARG A 356 17.34 -15.18 -10.13
CA ARG A 356 17.32 -13.72 -9.92
C ARG A 356 18.23 -13.04 -10.93
N ARG A 357 17.64 -12.20 -11.77
CA ARG A 357 18.35 -11.38 -12.75
C ARG A 357 18.51 -9.96 -12.24
N PHE A 358 19.63 -9.36 -12.58
CA PHE A 358 19.96 -7.98 -12.26
C PHE A 358 20.27 -7.23 -13.56
N GLY A 359 19.97 -5.92 -13.58
CA GLY A 359 20.46 -5.04 -14.64
C GLY A 359 21.95 -4.76 -14.50
N ASN A 360 22.41 -3.67 -15.11
CA ASN A 360 23.82 -3.29 -15.07
C ASN A 360 24.04 -1.99 -14.29
N LEU A 361 25.24 -1.84 -13.73
CA LEU A 361 25.72 -0.58 -13.19
C LEU A 361 26.54 0.15 -14.25
N HIS A 362 26.12 1.38 -14.57
CA HIS A 362 26.82 2.29 -15.47
C HIS A 362 27.59 3.30 -14.63
N VAL A 363 28.91 3.21 -14.67
CA VAL A 363 29.82 4.12 -13.97
C VAL A 363 30.32 5.16 -14.96
N GLU A 364 29.80 6.38 -14.84
CA GLU A 364 30.25 7.54 -15.61
C GLU A 364 31.42 8.22 -14.89
N TYR A 365 32.56 8.33 -15.56
CA TYR A 365 33.74 8.99 -15.02
C TYR A 365 33.77 10.49 -15.34
N VAL A 366 33.66 11.32 -14.31
CA VAL A 366 33.77 12.78 -14.41
C VAL A 366 35.18 13.20 -14.05
N VAL A 367 35.91 13.75 -15.01
CA VAL A 367 37.29 14.20 -14.80
C VAL A 367 37.32 15.66 -14.34
N VAL A 368 37.86 15.91 -13.16
CA VAL A 368 38.04 17.24 -12.60
C VAL A 368 39.47 17.70 -12.84
N LEU A 369 39.59 18.84 -13.52
CA LEU A 369 40.85 19.53 -13.77
C LEU A 369 41.19 20.44 -12.58
N PRO A 370 42.48 20.61 -12.25
CA PRO A 370 42.89 21.61 -11.28
C PRO A 370 42.63 23.03 -11.83
N ASP A 371 42.22 23.95 -10.96
CA ASP A 371 41.88 25.34 -11.35
C ASP A 371 43.08 26.12 -11.89
N GLN A 372 44.29 25.80 -11.42
CA GLN A 372 45.54 26.45 -11.81
C GLN A 372 46.67 25.42 -11.93
N MET A 373 47.59 25.67 -12.86
CA MET A 373 48.82 24.88 -12.99
C MET A 373 49.96 25.58 -12.25
N GLU A 374 50.72 24.83 -11.44
CA GLU A 374 51.91 25.37 -10.80
C GLU A 374 52.99 25.68 -11.85
N LYS A 375 53.70 26.79 -11.69
CA LYS A 375 54.74 27.26 -12.64
C LYS A 375 55.82 26.21 -12.93
N GLY A 376 56.17 25.38 -11.94
CA GLY A 376 57.12 24.29 -12.13
C GLY A 376 56.58 23.18 -13.04
N MET A 377 55.31 22.81 -12.85
CA MET A 377 54.62 21.82 -13.68
C MET A 377 54.43 22.31 -15.11
N GLU A 378 54.09 23.58 -15.30
CA GLU A 378 53.83 24.16 -16.62
C GLU A 378 54.96 23.87 -17.62
N LYS A 379 56.20 24.14 -17.22
CA LYS A 379 57.37 23.91 -18.07
C LYS A 379 57.53 22.43 -18.45
N ASP A 380 57.34 21.54 -17.49
CA ASP A 380 57.52 20.11 -17.69
C ASP A 380 56.41 19.51 -18.57
N PHE A 381 55.14 19.85 -18.30
CA PHE A 381 54.01 19.42 -19.13
C PHE A 381 54.12 19.98 -20.55
N HIS A 382 54.50 21.25 -20.71
CA HIS A 382 54.72 21.85 -22.02
C HIS A 382 55.80 21.11 -22.80
N GLY A 383 56.94 20.81 -22.17
CA GLY A 383 58.03 20.07 -22.78
C GLY A 383 57.65 18.64 -23.20
N VAL A 384 56.87 17.94 -22.37
CA VAL A 384 56.34 16.60 -22.68
C VAL A 384 55.37 16.66 -23.86
N TRP A 385 54.41 17.60 -23.82
CA TRP A 385 53.37 17.70 -24.84
C TRP A 385 53.92 18.12 -26.21
N ASP A 386 54.92 19.00 -26.25
CA ASP A 386 55.55 19.39 -27.51
C ASP A 386 56.36 18.25 -28.14
N LYS A 387 57.05 17.45 -27.32
CA LYS A 387 57.74 16.24 -27.81
C LYS A 387 56.74 15.22 -28.34
N TRP A 388 55.63 15.01 -27.63
CA TRP A 388 54.57 14.12 -28.08
C TRP A 388 53.91 14.63 -29.36
N ARG A 389 53.54 15.92 -29.43
CA ARG A 389 52.92 16.53 -30.62
C ARG A 389 53.80 16.39 -31.86
N LYS A 390 55.11 16.65 -31.73
CA LYS A 390 56.07 16.47 -32.84
C LYS A 390 56.18 15.03 -33.32
N LYS A 391 55.92 14.05 -32.45
CA LYS A 391 56.11 12.61 -32.76
C LYS A 391 54.82 11.92 -33.20
N GLN A 392 53.68 12.22 -32.56
CA GLN A 392 52.43 11.45 -32.63
C GLN A 392 51.17 12.32 -32.51
N GLY A 393 51.28 13.66 -32.51
CA GLY A 393 50.17 14.54 -32.17
C GLY A 393 49.04 14.60 -33.19
N VAL A 394 47.80 14.51 -32.70
CA VAL A 394 46.57 14.87 -33.42
C VAL A 394 46.46 16.40 -33.41
N ASP A 395 46.38 17.02 -34.59
CA ASP A 395 46.22 18.47 -34.72
C ASP A 395 44.72 18.77 -34.79
N LEU A 396 44.09 18.88 -33.61
CA LEU A 396 42.65 19.10 -33.50
C LEU A 396 42.16 20.32 -34.29
N HIS A 397 43.01 21.33 -34.53
CA HIS A 397 42.64 22.48 -35.34
C HIS A 397 42.51 22.12 -36.82
N LYS A 398 43.45 21.33 -37.36
CA LYS A 398 43.37 20.79 -38.72
C LYS A 398 42.26 19.74 -38.84
N ASP A 399 42.16 18.84 -37.86
CA ASP A 399 41.25 17.70 -37.89
C ASP A 399 39.78 18.11 -37.68
N SER A 400 39.53 19.22 -36.98
CA SER A 400 38.18 19.78 -36.80
C SER A 400 37.71 20.65 -37.97
N GLY A 401 38.56 20.91 -38.98
CA GLY A 401 38.23 21.77 -40.12
C GLY A 401 37.96 23.23 -39.73
N ARG A 402 38.35 23.66 -38.53
CA ARG A 402 38.17 25.04 -38.07
C ARG A 402 39.12 25.96 -38.85
N PRO A 403 38.67 27.17 -39.25
CA PRO A 403 39.54 28.15 -39.88
C PRO A 403 40.78 28.39 -39.02
N ALA A 404 41.95 28.49 -39.67
CA ALA A 404 43.17 28.81 -38.95
C ALA A 404 42.99 30.14 -38.20
N PRO A 405 43.43 30.24 -36.93
CA PRO A 405 43.38 31.50 -36.21
C PRO A 405 44.12 32.56 -37.02
N LYS A 406 43.49 33.73 -37.21
CA LYS A 406 44.17 34.88 -37.80
C LYS A 406 45.33 35.22 -36.89
N VAL A 407 46.55 35.08 -37.39
CA VAL A 407 47.73 35.62 -36.71
C VAL A 407 47.50 37.12 -36.62
N HIS A 408 47.18 37.62 -35.43
CA HIS A 408 47.29 39.04 -35.18
C HIS A 408 48.80 39.31 -35.11
N ASP A 409 49.35 39.87 -36.19
CA ASP A 409 50.65 40.54 -36.14
C ASP A 409 50.50 41.72 -35.17
N GLU A 410 50.91 41.50 -33.92
CA GLU A 410 51.14 42.58 -32.98
C GLU A 410 52.43 43.30 -33.42
N LEU A 411 52.24 44.41 -34.15
CA LEU A 411 53.27 45.43 -34.40
C LEU A 411 53.54 46.25 -33.13
#